data_AF-A0A645IGQ1-F1
#
_entry.id   AF-A0A645IGQ1-F1
#
_cell.length_a   1.000
_cell.length_b   1.000
_cell.length_c   1.000
_cell.angle_alpha   90.00
_cell.angle_beta   90.00
_cell.angle_gamma   90.00
#
_symmetry.space_group_name_H-M   'P 1'
#
loop_
_entity.id
_entity.type
_entity.pdbx_description
1 polymer ?
#
loop_
_entity_poly.entity_id
_entity_poly.type
_entity_poly.pdbx_seq_one_letter_code
_entity_poly.pdbx_strand_id
1 'polypeptide(L)'
;MEIDIVSEFEDLIVVTEVKARSYDTLIEPQEAVTKKKIKSIITCADFFMSENEIDKEVRFDIITVLPDKAGVLQITHIEDAFQVFDGG
;
A
#
# COMPACT_ATOMS: atom_id res chain seq x y z
N MET A 1 6.03 -10.59 8.98
CA MET A 1 5.65 -9.32 8.33
C MET A 1 5.02 -9.68 7.01
N GLU A 2 4.04 -8.91 6.55
CA GLU A 2 3.22 -9.27 5.39
C GLU A 2 3.06 -8.04 4.51
N ILE A 3 3.23 -8.26 3.20
CA ILE A 3 2.87 -7.35 2.12
C ILE A 3 1.77 -8.08 1.35
N ASP A 4 0.67 -7.38 1.06
CA ASP A 4 -0.46 -8.01 0.37
C ASP A 4 -0.11 -8.29 -1.10
N ILE A 5 0.45 -7.28 -1.80
CA ILE A 5 0.82 -7.38 -3.21
C ILE A 5 2.16 -6.68 -3.43
N VAL A 6 3.07 -7.36 -4.13
CA VAL A 6 4.25 -6.75 -4.77
C VAL A 6 4.07 -6.90 -6.27
N SER A 7 4.25 -5.80 -7.00
CA SER A 7 4.16 -5.77 -8.46
C SER A 7 5.26 -4.91 -9.05
N GLU A 8 5.57 -5.13 -10.32
CA GLU A 8 6.49 -4.30 -11.08
C GLU A 8 5.70 -3.54 -12.15
N PHE A 9 5.90 -2.23 -12.22
CA PHE A 9 5.31 -1.37 -13.25
C PHE A 9 6.36 -0.39 -13.74
N GLU A 10 6.67 -0.45 -15.04
CA GLU A 10 7.81 0.25 -15.62
C GLU A 10 9.12 -0.07 -14.86
N ASP A 11 9.83 0.93 -14.35
CA ASP A 11 11.07 0.75 -13.59
C ASP A 11 10.88 0.87 -12.07
N LEU A 12 9.63 0.67 -11.61
CA LEU A 12 9.24 0.78 -10.20
C LEU A 12 8.79 -0.56 -9.64
N ILE A 13 9.18 -0.83 -8.39
CA ILE A 13 8.54 -1.85 -7.57
C ILE A 13 7.40 -1.18 -6.80
N VAL A 14 6.19 -1.70 -7.00
CA VAL A 14 4.98 -1.19 -6.36
C VAL A 14 4.54 -2.17 -5.27
N VAL A 15 4.66 -1.72 -4.02
CA VAL A 15 4.17 -2.41 -2.84
C VAL A 15 2.78 -1.89 -2.52
N THR A 16 1.77 -2.73 -2.66
CA THR A 16 0.37 -2.34 -2.49
C THR A 16 -0.24 -3.01 -1.25
N GLU A 17 -0.80 -2.21 -0.36
CA GLU A 17 -1.67 -2.68 0.73
C GLU A 17 -3.14 -2.63 0.27
N VAL A 18 -3.88 -3.71 0.51
CA VAL A 18 -5.29 -3.84 0.13
C VAL A 18 -6.18 -3.64 1.36
N LYS A 19 -7.15 -2.73 1.25
CA LYS A 19 -8.12 -2.42 2.29
C LYS A 19 -9.55 -2.66 1.82
N ALA A 20 -10.18 -3.71 2.34
CA ALA A 20 -11.63 -3.86 2.26
C ALA A 20 -12.30 -2.93 3.27
N ARG A 21 -13.29 -2.13 2.83
CA ARG A 21 -14.07 -1.24 3.69
C ARG A 21 -15.56 -1.57 3.61
N SER A 22 -16.28 -1.21 4.67
CA SER A 22 -17.73 -1.08 4.65
C SER A 22 -18.11 0.41 4.50
N TYR A 23 -19.34 0.67 4.03
CA TYR A 23 -19.86 1.99 3.68
C TYR A 23 -19.68 3.11 4.73
N ASP A 24 -19.45 2.75 5.99
CA ASP A 24 -19.54 3.65 7.14
C ASP A 24 -18.20 4.21 7.64
N THR A 25 -17.11 4.00 6.90
CA THR A 25 -15.77 4.42 7.36
C THR A 25 -15.41 5.81 6.85
N LEU A 26 -15.55 6.84 7.70
CA LEU A 26 -15.25 8.27 7.43
C LEU A 26 -13.75 8.63 7.38
N ILE A 27 -12.84 7.69 7.66
CA ILE A 27 -11.39 7.95 7.71
C ILE A 27 -10.82 7.83 6.30
N GLU A 28 -9.96 8.73 5.83
CA GLU A 28 -9.34 8.61 4.50
C GLU A 28 -8.49 7.30 4.41
N PRO A 29 -8.38 6.64 3.24
CA PRO A 29 -7.61 5.39 3.07
C PRO A 29 -6.17 5.46 3.57
N GLN A 30 -5.50 6.56 3.26
CA GLN A 30 -4.15 6.90 3.73
C GLN A 30 -4.07 7.05 5.25
N GLU A 31 -5.11 7.57 5.91
CA GLU A 31 -5.16 7.75 7.36
C GLU A 31 -5.47 6.44 8.12
N ALA A 32 -6.07 5.46 7.44
CA ALA A 32 -6.34 4.15 8.02
C ALA A 32 -5.08 3.27 8.18
N VAL A 33 -3.98 3.60 7.49
CA VAL A 33 -2.71 2.90 7.67
C VAL A 33 -1.95 3.53 8.83
N THR A 34 -1.95 2.84 9.97
CA THR A 34 -1.23 3.31 11.17
C THR A 34 0.27 3.43 10.90
N LYS A 35 0.95 4.38 11.57
CA LYS A 35 2.43 4.51 11.52
C LYS A 35 3.17 3.20 11.78
N LYS A 36 2.64 2.34 12.65
CA LYS A 36 3.21 1.01 12.94
C LYS A 36 3.15 0.08 11.73
N LYS A 37 2.02 0.08 11.00
CA LYS A 37 1.83 -0.72 9.79
C LYS A 37 2.70 -0.19 8.65
N ILE A 38 2.79 1.14 8.46
CA ILE A 38 3.72 1.76 7.50
C ILE A 38 5.15 1.27 7.74
N LYS A 39 5.66 1.37 8.98
CA LYS A 39 7.01 0.87 9.32
C LYS A 39 7.19 -0.61 9.01
N SER A 40 6.18 -1.43 9.31
CA SER A 40 6.24 -2.86 9.03
C SER A 40 6.25 -3.17 7.53
N ILE A 41 5.54 -2.39 6.71
CA ILE A 41 5.52 -2.55 5.25
C ILE A 41 6.88 -2.16 4.68
N ILE A 42 7.44 -1.03 5.13
CA ILE A 42 8.77 -0.56 4.71
C ILE A 42 9.83 -1.62 5.02
N THR A 43 9.92 -2.09 6.27
CA THR A 43 10.91 -3.13 6.63
C THR A 43 10.74 -4.41 5.82
N CYS A 44 9.51 -4.78 5.47
CA CYS A 44 9.26 -5.96 4.64
C CYS A 44 9.66 -5.73 3.18
N ALA A 45 9.45 -4.51 2.65
CA ALA A 45 9.85 -4.12 1.31
C ALA A 45 11.38 -4.08 1.21
N ASP A 46 12.06 -3.45 2.17
CA ASP A 46 13.54 -3.40 2.23
C ASP A 46 14.15 -4.81 2.21
N PHE A 47 13.59 -5.72 3.02
CA PHE A 47 14.01 -7.12 3.04
C PHE A 47 13.76 -7.81 1.69
N PHE A 48 12.58 -7.62 1.10
CA PHE A 48 12.26 -8.19 -0.22
C PHE A 48 13.22 -7.70 -1.31
N MET A 49 13.52 -6.41 -1.35
CA MET A 49 14.44 -5.83 -2.33
C MET A 49 15.85 -6.38 -2.15
N SER A 50 16.34 -6.43 -0.90
CA SER A 50 17.68 -6.93 -0.59
C SER A 50 17.86 -8.41 -0.90
N GLU A 51 16.89 -9.26 -0.56
CA GLU A 51 16.99 -10.71 -0.79
C GLU A 51 16.93 -11.08 -2.27
N ASN A 52 16.33 -10.22 -3.11
CA ASN A 52 16.19 -10.43 -4.54
C ASN A 52 17.17 -9.59 -5.38
N GLU A 53 18.11 -8.88 -4.74
CA GLU A 53 19.10 -8.02 -5.41
C GLU A 53 18.46 -6.99 -6.36
N ILE A 54 17.30 -6.44 -5.99
CA ILE A 54 16.57 -5.47 -6.80
C ILE A 54 17.06 -4.06 -6.48
N ASP A 55 17.57 -3.37 -7.50
CA ASP A 55 18.01 -1.97 -7.45
C ASP A 55 17.02 -1.10 -8.24
N LYS A 56 15.81 -0.94 -7.70
CA LYS A 56 14.72 -0.13 -8.28
C LYS A 56 14.08 0.73 -7.19
N GLU A 57 13.49 1.85 -7.59
CA GLU A 57 12.70 2.66 -6.66
C GLU A 57 11.43 1.92 -6.24
N VAL A 58 11.05 2.09 -4.97
CA VAL A 58 9.86 1.48 -4.39
C VAL A 58 8.78 2.54 -4.21
N ARG A 59 7.60 2.26 -4.75
CA ARG A 59 6.37 3.03 -4.53
C ARG A 59 5.44 2.29 -3.60
N PHE A 60 4.81 3.01 -2.67
CA PHE A 60 3.85 2.43 -1.74
C PHE A 60 2.43 2.88 -2.06
N ASP A 61 1.61 1.93 -2.48
CA ASP A 61 0.25 2.18 -2.95
C ASP A 61 -0.78 1.60 -1.99
N ILE A 62 -2.00 2.13 -2.05
CA ILE A 62 -3.17 1.56 -1.37
C ILE A 62 -4.25 1.27 -2.40
N ILE A 63 -4.78 0.05 -2.38
CA ILE A 63 -6.03 -0.28 -3.07
C ILE A 63 -7.13 -0.41 -2.03
N THR A 64 -8.22 0.31 -2.25
CA THR A 64 -9.45 0.15 -1.46
C THR A 64 -10.50 -0.58 -2.26
N VAL A 65 -11.23 -1.46 -1.60
CA VAL A 65 -12.36 -2.20 -2.16
C VAL A 65 -13.59 -1.93 -1.30
N LEU A 66 -14.61 -1.31 -1.88
CA LEU A 66 -15.85 -0.91 -1.20
C LEU A 66 -17.07 -1.33 -2.05
N PRO A 67 -18.02 -2.12 -1.53
CA PRO A 67 -19.29 -2.32 -2.23
C PRO A 67 -20.09 -1.02 -2.27
N ASP A 68 -20.72 -0.70 -3.41
CA ASP A 68 -21.73 0.35 -3.53
C ASP A 68 -23.09 -0.08 -2.91
N LYS A 69 -24.10 0.79 -2.92
CA LYS A 69 -25.41 0.49 -2.32
C LYS A 69 -26.10 -0.73 -2.95
N ALA A 70 -25.73 -1.09 -4.18
CA ALA A 70 -26.22 -2.26 -4.90
C ALA A 70 -25.34 -3.51 -4.67
N GLY A 71 -24.26 -3.40 -3.89
CA GLY A 71 -23.31 -4.46 -3.62
C GLY A 71 -22.21 -4.62 -4.67
N VAL A 72 -22.12 -3.71 -5.64
CA VAL A 72 -21.07 -3.74 -6.68
C VAL A 72 -19.77 -3.22 -6.10
N LEU A 73 -18.71 -4.03 -6.16
CA LEU A 73 -17.40 -3.64 -5.67
C LEU A 73 -16.82 -2.49 -6.49
N GLN A 74 -16.54 -1.38 -5.82
CA GLN A 74 -15.78 -0.25 -6.32
C GLN A 74 -14.33 -0.41 -5.85
N ILE A 75 -13.41 -0.32 -6.79
CA ILE A 75 -11.98 -0.43 -6.55
C ILE A 75 -11.36 0.94 -6.80
N THR A 76 -10.68 1.49 -5.81
CA THR A 76 -9.92 2.73 -5.94
C THR A 76 -8.46 2.45 -5.64
N HIS A 77 -7.59 2.81 -6.57
CA HIS A 77 -6.14 2.73 -6.44
C HIS A 77 -5.59 4.12 -6.15
N ILE A 78 -4.87 4.23 -5.04
CA ILE A 78 -4.20 5.44 -4.60
C ILE A 78 -2.71 5.17 -4.70
N GLU A 79 -2.07 5.83 -5.65
CA GLU A 79 -0.63 5.81 -5.82
C GLU A 79 0.06 6.75 -4.83
N ASP A 80 1.31 6.45 -4.47
CA ASP A 80 2.10 7.26 -3.53
C ASP A 80 1.37 7.54 -2.21
N ALA A 81 0.62 6.55 -1.73
CA ALA A 81 -0.31 6.68 -0.62
C ALA A 81 0.39 7.02 0.71
N PHE A 82 1.68 6.69 0.83
CA PHE A 82 2.54 7.20 1.90
C PHE A 82 3.99 7.24 1.45
N GLN A 83 4.65 8.35 1.78
CA GLN A 83 6.09 8.53 1.59
C GLN A 83 6.85 8.22 2.87
N VAL A 84 8.06 7.70 2.71
CA VAL A 84 9.03 7.61 3.79
C VAL A 84 9.46 9.04 4.11
N PHE A 85 8.96 9.61 5.20
CA PHE A 85 9.58 10.79 5.77
C PHE A 85 10.92 10.37 6.36
N ASP A 86 11.99 10.52 5.57
CA ASP A 86 13.35 10.65 6.10
C ASP A 86 13.44 11.98 6.85
N GLY A 87 12.94 11.97 8.09
CA GLY A 87 13.41 12.92 9.08
C GLY A 87 14.85 12.53 9.41
N GLY A 88 15.81 13.31 8.91
CA GLY A 88 17.24 13.13 9.16
C GLY A 88 17.66 13.28 10.62
#